data_AF-A0A415EI52-F1
#
_entry.id   AF-A0A415EI52-F1
#
_cell.length_a   1.000
_cell.length_b   1.000
_cell.length_c   1.000
_cell.angle_alpha   90.00
_cell.angle_beta   90.00
_cell.angle_gamma   90.00
#
_symmetry.space_group_name_H-M   'P 1'
#
loop_
_entity.id
_entity.type
_entity.pdbx_description
1 polymer ?
#
loop_
_entity_poly.entity_id
_entity_poly.type
_entity_poly.pdbx_seq_one_letter_code
_entity_poly.pdbx_strand_id
1 'polypeptide(L)'
;MRVNGSGGSFVQQAFQISLEAAWQLGLMVIADMGIEAESQDDQQHLFSGSLLTEEKSFLFGRPKRKFVTFAVQPLEEGCQVIVDIHKKHLEVYSLTPQNRETKQFMELFQQKVDAYLHQRICSRCGQAVAVGMAFCPYCGQKLD
;
A
#
# COMPACT_ATOMS: atom_id res chain seq x y z
N MET A 1 8.89 -7.59 11.32
CA MET A 1 10.09 -8.46 11.35
C MET A 1 10.68 -8.48 9.94
N ARG A 2 11.98 -8.17 9.74
CA ARG A 2 12.61 -8.23 8.41
C ARG A 2 13.40 -9.54 8.31
N VAL A 3 12.88 -10.52 7.58
CA VAL A 3 13.60 -11.77 7.29
C VAL A 3 14.15 -11.66 5.87
N ASN A 4 15.44 -11.36 5.74
CA ASN A 4 16.08 -11.33 4.43
C ASN A 4 16.09 -12.74 3.82
N GLY A 5 15.73 -12.84 2.54
CA GLY A 5 15.87 -14.07 1.78
C GLY A 5 14.72 -15.06 1.88
N SER A 6 13.58 -14.73 2.53
CA SER A 6 12.40 -15.61 2.71
C SER A 6 11.44 -15.69 1.50
N GLY A 7 11.69 -14.92 0.43
CA GLY A 7 10.76 -14.87 -0.71
C GLY A 7 9.50 -14.01 -0.47
N GLY A 8 9.43 -13.28 0.65
CA GLY A 8 8.42 -12.26 0.92
C GLY A 8 8.96 -11.12 1.79
N SER A 9 8.18 -10.04 1.89
CA SER A 9 8.53 -8.86 2.66
C SER A 9 7.28 -8.30 3.34
N PHE A 10 7.31 -8.38 4.67
CA PHE A 10 6.27 -7.91 5.58
C PHE A 10 6.70 -6.63 6.27
N VAL A 11 5.86 -5.58 6.16
CA VAL A 11 6.03 -4.30 6.84
C VAL A 11 4.76 -3.98 7.62
N GLN A 12 4.96 -3.44 8.81
CA GLN A 12 3.91 -2.94 9.68
C GLN A 12 4.40 -1.61 10.26
N GLN A 13 3.62 -0.54 10.09
CA GLN A 13 4.01 0.81 10.51
C GLN A 13 2.78 1.60 10.98
N ALA A 14 2.94 2.36 12.06
CA ALA A 14 1.89 3.22 12.61
C ALA A 14 1.88 4.60 11.94
N PHE A 15 0.70 5.18 11.78
CA PHE A 15 0.47 6.49 11.18
C PHE A 15 -0.56 7.28 12.00
N GLN A 16 -0.31 8.58 12.17
CA GLN A 16 -1.19 9.51 12.90
C GLN A 16 -2.24 10.12 11.95
N ILE A 17 -3.00 9.26 11.29
CA ILE A 17 -4.16 9.63 10.44
C ILE A 17 -5.32 8.68 10.74
N SER A 18 -6.54 9.09 10.35
CA SER A 18 -7.72 8.24 10.50
C SER A 18 -7.56 6.95 9.70
N LEU A 19 -8.15 5.88 10.23
CA LEU A 19 -8.13 4.55 9.60
C LEU A 19 -8.74 4.58 8.19
N GLU A 20 -9.83 5.34 8.00
CA GLU A 20 -10.45 5.53 6.68
C GLU A 20 -9.52 6.27 5.71
N ALA A 21 -8.82 7.31 6.16
CA ALA A 21 -7.85 8.00 5.30
C ALA A 21 -6.71 7.05 4.90
N ALA A 22 -6.14 6.30 5.84
CA ALA A 22 -5.08 5.34 5.53
C ALA A 22 -5.55 4.25 4.55
N TRP A 23 -6.76 3.73 4.73
CA TRP A 23 -7.33 2.75 3.81
C TRP A 23 -7.42 3.29 2.38
N GLN A 24 -8.04 4.45 2.21
CA GLN A 24 -8.23 5.02 0.88
C GLN A 24 -6.91 5.45 0.22
N LEU A 25 -5.96 6.01 0.98
CA LEU A 25 -4.63 6.33 0.47
C LEU A 25 -3.88 5.06 0.03
N GLY A 26 -4.05 3.95 0.75
CA GLY A 26 -3.48 2.66 0.37
C GLY A 26 -4.09 2.08 -0.90
N LEU A 27 -5.41 2.18 -1.08
CA LEU A 27 -6.09 1.82 -2.33
C LEU A 27 -5.57 2.65 -3.52
N MET A 28 -5.20 3.91 -3.31
CA MET A 28 -4.54 4.71 -4.36
C MET A 28 -3.14 4.19 -4.69
N VAL A 29 -2.35 3.79 -3.70
CA VAL A 29 -1.03 3.17 -3.96
C VAL A 29 -1.20 1.87 -4.73
N ILE A 30 -2.18 1.05 -4.37
CA ILE A 30 -2.55 -0.18 -5.08
C ILE A 30 -2.81 0.11 -6.56
N ALA A 31 -3.61 1.14 -6.85
CA ALA A 31 -3.90 1.56 -8.22
C ALA A 31 -2.65 2.07 -8.95
N ASP A 32 -1.86 2.94 -8.32
CA ASP A 32 -0.63 3.51 -8.90
C ASP A 32 0.42 2.45 -9.21
N MET A 33 0.51 1.40 -8.39
CA MET A 33 1.42 0.27 -8.60
C MET A 33 0.88 -0.76 -9.59
N GLY A 34 -0.35 -0.63 -10.08
CA GLY A 34 -0.98 -1.59 -10.97
C GLY A 34 -1.18 -2.97 -10.33
N ILE A 35 -1.48 -3.00 -9.03
CA ILE A 35 -1.76 -4.25 -8.31
C ILE A 35 -3.17 -4.70 -8.68
N GLU A 36 -3.28 -5.89 -9.26
CA GLU A 36 -4.56 -6.49 -9.67
C GLU A 36 -5.31 -6.98 -8.43
N ALA A 37 -6.54 -6.51 -8.23
CA ALA A 37 -7.38 -6.88 -7.10
C ALA A 37 -7.89 -8.33 -7.22
N GLU A 38 -7.76 -9.09 -6.14
CA GLU A 38 -8.39 -10.42 -5.99
C GLU A 38 -9.53 -10.35 -4.97
N SER A 39 -9.37 -9.58 -3.89
CA SER A 39 -10.41 -9.31 -2.90
C SER A 39 -10.19 -7.94 -2.26
N GLN A 40 -11.29 -7.24 -1.97
CA GLN A 40 -11.31 -5.99 -1.22
C GLN A 40 -12.48 -6.03 -0.24
N ASP A 41 -12.18 -6.02 1.05
CA ASP A 41 -13.15 -5.92 2.14
C ASP A 41 -12.97 -4.56 2.82
N ASP A 42 -13.83 -3.61 2.45
CA ASP A 42 -13.82 -2.25 3.01
C ASP A 42 -14.26 -2.21 4.48
N GLN A 43 -14.99 -3.22 4.98
CA GLN A 43 -15.42 -3.26 6.38
C GLN A 43 -14.29 -3.71 7.30
N GLN A 44 -13.44 -4.61 6.81
CA GLN A 44 -12.27 -5.11 7.53
C GLN A 44 -10.98 -4.37 7.15
N HIS A 45 -11.06 -3.40 6.23
CA HIS A 45 -9.92 -2.66 5.67
C HIS A 45 -8.81 -3.61 5.21
N LEU A 46 -9.21 -4.65 4.47
CA LEU A 46 -8.35 -5.74 4.02
C LEU A 46 -8.42 -5.86 2.49
N PHE A 47 -7.27 -5.79 1.85
CA PHE A 47 -7.09 -5.99 0.43
C PHE A 47 -6.17 -7.17 0.18
N SER A 48 -6.50 -7.99 -0.82
CA SER A 48 -5.62 -9.00 -1.38
C SER A 48 -5.60 -8.89 -2.90
N GLY A 49 -4.42 -9.07 -3.47
CA GLY A 49 -4.23 -8.97 -4.91
C GLY A 49 -2.90 -9.51 -5.36
N SER A 50 -2.54 -9.24 -6.61
CA SER A 50 -1.25 -9.64 -7.15
C SER A 50 -0.64 -8.62 -8.09
N LEU A 51 0.70 -8.61 -8.12
CA LEU A 51 1.52 -7.68 -8.86
C LEU A 51 2.46 -8.45 -9.80
N LEU A 52 2.48 -8.06 -11.07
CA LEU A 52 3.51 -8.49 -12.01
C LEU A 52 4.79 -7.70 -11.76
N THR A 53 5.82 -8.39 -11.29
CA THR A 53 7.12 -7.80 -10.98
C THR A 53 8.01 -7.76 -12.21
N GLU A 54 8.91 -6.77 -12.24
CA GLU A 54 9.99 -6.70 -13.21
C GLU A 54 11.04 -7.81 -13.03
N GLU A 55 11.00 -8.55 -11.91
CA GLU A 55 11.86 -9.71 -11.70
C GLU A 55 11.58 -10.76 -12.79
N LYS A 56 12.59 -11.00 -13.63
CA LYS A 56 12.52 -12.03 -14.66
C LYS A 56 12.90 -13.38 -14.09
N SER A 57 12.24 -14.44 -14.55
CA SER A 57 12.73 -15.80 -14.33
C SER A 57 14.08 -16.00 -15.03
N PHE A 58 15.03 -16.62 -14.32
CA PHE A 58 16.43 -16.80 -14.77
C PHE A 58 16.55 -17.48 -16.14
N LEU A 59 15.64 -18.41 -16.45
CA LEU A 59 15.68 -19.22 -17.68
C LEU A 59 14.78 -18.74 -18.82
N PHE A 60 13.70 -18.00 -18.52
CA PHE A 60 12.66 -17.73 -19.53
C PHE A 60 12.25 -16.26 -19.66
N GLY A 61 12.88 -15.34 -18.91
CA GLY A 61 12.61 -13.91 -19.03
C GLY A 61 11.19 -13.48 -18.66
N ARG A 62 10.38 -14.40 -18.09
CA ARG A 62 8.97 -14.14 -17.77
C ARG A 62 8.88 -13.29 -16.50
N PRO A 63 8.05 -12.23 -16.49
CA PRO A 63 7.73 -11.49 -15.27
C PRO A 63 7.22 -12.45 -14.19
N LYS A 64 7.70 -12.29 -12.96
CA LYS A 64 7.19 -13.06 -11.82
C LYS A 64 5.98 -12.37 -11.23
N ARG A 65 4.99 -13.15 -10.78
CA ARG A 65 3.85 -12.65 -10.01
C ARG A 65 4.17 -12.75 -8.51
N LYS A 66 3.92 -11.69 -7.76
CA LYS A 66 3.89 -11.67 -6.30
C LYS A 66 2.45 -11.41 -5.84
N PHE A 67 2.11 -11.93 -4.68
CA PHE A 67 0.84 -11.69 -4.00
C PHE A 67 1.03 -10.57 -3.00
N VAL A 68 0.00 -9.75 -2.86
CA VAL A 68 -0.01 -8.55 -2.03
C VAL A 68 -1.17 -8.67 -1.07
N THR A 69 -0.88 -8.49 0.22
CA THR A 69 -1.89 -8.23 1.25
C THR A 69 -1.64 -6.84 1.80
N PHE A 70 -2.65 -5.99 1.77
CA PHE A 70 -2.65 -4.67 2.39
C PHE A 70 -3.78 -4.63 3.42
N ALA A 71 -3.48 -4.21 4.63
CA ALA A 71 -4.48 -4.07 5.68
C ALA A 71 -4.24 -2.80 6.50
N VAL A 72 -5.32 -2.23 7.02
CA VAL A 72 -5.28 -1.13 7.98
C VAL A 72 -5.99 -1.55 9.25
N GLN A 73 -5.34 -1.39 10.40
CA GLN A 73 -5.91 -1.71 11.72
C GLN A 73 -5.98 -0.45 12.59
N PRO A 74 -7.02 -0.29 13.42
CA PRO A 74 -7.10 0.86 14.31
C PRO A 74 -6.06 0.75 15.43
N LEU A 75 -5.52 1.88 15.86
CA LEU A 75 -4.74 2.02 17.09
C LEU A 75 -5.47 3.00 18.04
N GLU A 76 -5.05 3.06 19.31
CA GLU A 76 -5.59 4.05 20.26
C GLU A 76 -5.43 5.48 19.73
N GLU A 77 -4.27 5.77 19.12
CA GLU A 77 -3.97 7.01 18.41
C GLU A 77 -3.55 6.68 16.97
N GLY A 78 -4.42 6.99 16.02
CA GLY A 78 -4.18 6.78 14.58
C GLY A 78 -4.50 5.36 14.10
N CYS A 79 -3.66 4.84 13.21
CA CYS A 79 -3.84 3.52 12.61
C CYS A 79 -2.51 2.82 12.32
N GLN A 80 -2.60 1.53 12.04
CA GLN A 80 -1.49 0.69 11.65
C GLN A 80 -1.71 0.18 10.23
N VAL A 81 -0.71 0.41 9.38
CA VAL A 81 -0.68 -0.08 8.01
C VAL A 81 0.20 -1.32 7.95
N ILE A 82 -0.35 -2.38 7.37
CA ILE A 82 0.29 -3.67 7.19
C ILE A 82 0.36 -3.96 5.69
N VAL A 83 1.55 -4.30 5.20
CA VAL A 83 1.79 -4.67 3.81
C VAL A 83 2.64 -5.92 3.79
N ASP A 84 2.12 -6.98 3.20
CA ASP A 84 2.87 -8.19 2.92
C ASP A 84 2.92 -8.40 1.41
N ILE A 85 4.12 -8.55 0.86
CA ILE A 85 4.31 -8.89 -0.56
C ILE A 85 5.20 -10.12 -0.64
N HIS A 86 4.65 -11.21 -1.15
CA HIS A 86 5.33 -12.50 -1.17
C HIS A 86 5.15 -13.25 -2.48
N LYS A 87 6.06 -14.18 -2.77
CA LYS A 87 5.91 -15.14 -3.87
C LYS A 87 4.96 -16.26 -3.44
N LYS A 88 4.35 -16.94 -4.42
CA LYS A 88 3.50 -18.13 -4.19
C LYS A 88 4.12 -19.16 -3.24
N HIS A 89 5.43 -19.31 -3.33
CA HIS A 89 6.21 -20.26 -2.54
C HIS A 89 7.30 -19.49 -1.79
N LEU A 90 7.42 -19.79 -0.50
CA LEU A 90 8.49 -19.28 0.35
C LEU A 90 9.83 -19.84 -0.16
N GLU A 91 10.78 -18.96 -0.47
CA GLU A 91 12.13 -19.36 -0.87
C GLU A 91 13.03 -19.16 0.36
N VAL A 92 13.72 -20.19 0.86
CA VAL A 92 14.49 -20.09 2.12
C VAL A 92 15.92 -19.57 1.92
N TYR A 93 16.37 -19.38 0.68
CA TYR A 93 17.78 -19.05 0.36
C TYR A 93 17.92 -18.11 -0.83
N SER A 94 17.20 -16.99 -0.85
CA SER A 94 17.39 -15.97 -1.89
C SER A 94 18.50 -14.99 -1.48
N LEU A 95 19.56 -14.91 -2.29
CA LEU A 95 20.64 -13.91 -2.12
C LEU A 95 20.21 -12.50 -2.58
N THR A 96 19.08 -12.39 -3.29
CA THR A 96 18.59 -11.14 -3.85
C THR A 96 17.57 -10.50 -2.91
N PRO A 97 17.67 -9.20 -2.60
CA PRO A 97 16.64 -8.49 -1.83
C PRO A 97 15.25 -8.64 -2.46
N GLN A 98 14.29 -9.15 -1.68
CA GLN A 98 12.90 -9.41 -2.13
C GLN A 98 11.92 -8.31 -1.70
N ASN A 99 12.42 -7.22 -1.13
CA ASN A 99 11.65 -6.14 -0.51
C ASN A 99 11.43 -4.92 -1.42
N ARG A 100 11.79 -5.01 -2.70
CA ARG A 100 11.70 -3.88 -3.64
C ARG A 100 10.28 -3.33 -3.72
N GLU A 101 9.30 -4.19 -3.96
CA GLU A 101 7.91 -3.80 -4.12
C GLU A 101 7.32 -3.30 -2.79
N THR A 102 7.63 -3.95 -1.66
CA THR A 102 7.14 -3.47 -0.35
C THR A 102 7.72 -2.11 0.00
N LYS A 103 9.02 -1.89 -0.31
CA LYS A 103 9.66 -0.59 -0.11
C LYS A 103 9.01 0.48 -0.97
N GLN A 104 8.79 0.19 -2.25
CA GLN A 104 8.09 1.09 -3.18
C GLN A 104 6.68 1.44 -2.69
N PHE A 105 5.92 0.44 -2.22
CA PHE A 105 4.59 0.65 -1.66
C PHE A 105 4.64 1.64 -0.49
N MET A 106 5.51 1.39 0.49
CA MET A 106 5.60 2.23 1.69
C MET A 106 6.10 3.64 1.38
N GLU A 107 7.00 3.80 0.40
CA GLU A 107 7.47 5.12 -0.07
C GLU A 107 6.34 5.92 -0.72
N LEU A 108 5.56 5.31 -1.63
CA LEU A 108 4.40 5.93 -2.25
C LEU A 108 3.32 6.25 -1.22
N PHE A 109 3.08 5.34 -0.28
CA PHE A 109 2.13 5.53 0.80
C PHE A 109 2.52 6.74 1.66
N GLN A 110 3.78 6.82 2.10
CA GLN A 110 4.27 7.96 2.87
C GLN A 110 4.11 9.28 2.11
N GLN A 111 4.44 9.32 0.81
CA GLN A 111 4.25 10.51 -0.01
C GLN A 111 2.78 10.96 -0.06
N LYS A 112 1.84 10.00 -0.16
CA LYS A 112 0.41 10.28 -0.13
C LYS A 112 -0.06 10.76 1.25
N VAL A 113 0.44 10.16 2.34
CA VAL A 113 0.17 10.63 3.71
C VAL A 113 0.67 12.05 3.91
N ASP A 114 1.90 12.35 3.49
CA ASP A 114 2.47 13.69 3.60
C ASP A 114 1.63 14.69 2.79
N ALA A 115 1.25 14.34 1.56
CA ALA A 115 0.40 15.19 0.75
C ALA A 115 -1.01 15.40 1.35
N TYR A 116 -1.58 14.37 1.98
CA TYR A 116 -2.86 14.43 2.67
C TYR A 116 -2.81 15.36 3.89
N LEU A 117 -1.79 15.21 4.74
CA LEU A 117 -1.61 16.04 5.94
C LEU A 117 -1.35 17.52 5.60
N HIS A 118 -0.70 17.81 4.48
CA HIS A 118 -0.55 19.18 3.98
C HIS A 118 -1.79 19.67 3.19
N GLN A 119 -2.91 18.95 3.26
CA GLN A 119 -4.18 19.22 2.57
C GLN A 119 -4.04 19.43 1.06
N ARG A 120 -3.00 18.81 0.47
CA ARG A 120 -2.74 18.91 -0.97
C ARG A 120 -3.49 17.88 -1.77
N ILE A 121 -3.89 16.74 -1.18
CA ILE A 121 -4.67 15.70 -1.85
C ILE A 121 -5.84 15.21 -1.00
N CYS A 122 -6.96 14.90 -1.65
CA CYS A 122 -8.10 14.26 -1.01
C CYS A 122 -7.84 12.76 -0.84
N SER A 123 -7.98 12.24 0.38
CA SER A 123 -7.83 10.80 0.67
C SER A 123 -8.84 9.91 -0.05
N ARG A 124 -10.02 10.42 -0.44
CA ARG A 124 -11.07 9.62 -1.10
C ARG A 124 -10.95 9.57 -2.62
N CYS A 125 -10.67 10.70 -3.28
CA CYS A 125 -10.67 10.77 -4.76
C CYS A 125 -9.29 11.00 -5.37
N GLY A 126 -8.27 11.31 -4.57
CA GLY A 126 -6.90 11.50 -5.02
C GLY A 126 -6.64 12.86 -5.69
N GLN A 127 -7.69 13.67 -5.90
CA GLN A 127 -7.55 14.97 -6.54
C GLN A 127 -6.86 15.97 -5.61
N ALA A 128 -6.08 16.87 -6.20
CA ALA A 128 -5.45 17.94 -5.47
C ALA A 128 -6.49 18.94 -4.94
N VAL A 129 -6.37 19.34 -3.67
CA VAL A 129 -7.28 20.29 -3.03
C VAL A 129 -6.50 21.51 -2.54
N ALA A 130 -7.16 22.66 -2.48
CA ALA A 130 -6.58 23.87 -1.90
C ALA A 130 -6.54 23.78 -0.37
N VAL A 131 -5.49 24.35 0.24
CA VAL A 131 -5.29 24.38 1.70
C VAL A 131 -6.42 25.17 2.36
N GLY A 132 -6.91 24.68 3.49
CA GLY A 132 -7.96 25.34 4.28
C GLY A 132 -9.40 25.08 3.81
N MET A 133 -9.59 24.19 2.82
CA MET A 133 -10.94 23.76 2.43
C MET A 133 -11.50 22.72 3.41
N ALA A 134 -12.76 22.90 3.83
CA ALA A 134 -13.44 21.92 4.69
C ALA A 134 -13.95 20.68 3.93
N PHE A 135 -14.15 20.78 2.61
CA PHE A 135 -14.67 19.70 1.77
C PHE A 135 -13.91 19.64 0.45
N CYS A 136 -13.73 18.44 -0.09
CA CYS A 136 -13.20 18.24 -1.44
C CYS A 136 -14.23 18.73 -2.48
N PRO A 137 -13.88 19.68 -3.36
CA PRO A 137 -14.82 20.19 -4.37
C PRO A 137 -15.13 19.17 -5.48
N TYR A 138 -14.37 18.07 -5.56
CA TYR A 138 -14.49 17.06 -6.62
C TYR A 138 -15.35 15.86 -6.21
N CYS A 139 -15.32 15.46 -4.93
CA CYS A 139 -16.03 14.28 -4.45
C CYS A 139 -16.91 14.53 -3.21
N GLY A 140 -16.91 15.75 -2.66
CA GLY A 140 -17.71 16.13 -1.49
C GLY A 140 -17.24 15.54 -0.15
N GLN A 141 -16.11 14.82 -0.13
CA GLN A 141 -15.55 14.28 1.12
C GLN A 141 -15.14 15.43 2.04
N LYS A 142 -15.51 15.34 3.32
CA LYS A 142 -14.99 16.24 4.34
C LYS A 142 -13.48 16.01 4.48
N LEU A 143 -12.72 17.08 4.42
CA LEU A 143 -11.28 17.04 4.67
C LEU A 143 -11.08 17.19 6.18
N ASP A 144 -10.28 16.30 6.75
CA ASP A 144 -9.93 16.35 8.18
C ASP A 144 -8.85 17.41 8.46
#